data_AF-A0A958X4L2-F1
#
_entry.id   AF-A0A958X4L2-F1
#
_cell.length_a   1.000
_cell.length_b   1.000
_cell.length_c   1.000
_cell.angle_alpha   90.00
_cell.angle_beta   90.00
_cell.angle_gamma   90.00
#
_symmetry.space_group_name_H-M   'P 1'
#
loop_
_entity.id
_entity.type
_entity.pdbx_description
1 polymer ?
#
loop_
_entity_poly.entity_id
_entity_poly.type
_entity_poly.pdbx_seq_one_letter_code
_entity_poly.pdbx_strand_id
1 'polypeptide(L)'
;MNKSAFPLAVLIILSACHAPNLLTYKHKRFYSEKSIIVKDSMISLEQTVYYDKPNSVDEAFFHDLSLLIVDTIAAKSKKRLNLETDKAIVQADYRTFSVWNWSAENNKVTGTVNIISWSNDRIKLKENVVIYDYKRDCIVRFKGKRVFTPESPLVNQEPD
;
A
#
# COMPACT_ATOMS: atom_id res chain seq x y z
N MET A 1 9.09 -18.39 -61.30
CA MET A 1 8.99 -19.34 -60.17
C MET A 1 9.09 -18.57 -58.87
N ASN A 2 7.99 -18.54 -58.11
CA ASN A 2 7.84 -17.89 -56.79
C ASN A 2 8.69 -18.57 -55.72
N LYS A 3 9.36 -17.78 -54.85
CA LYS A 3 9.53 -18.02 -53.39
C LYS A 3 9.77 -16.64 -52.73
N SER A 4 8.72 -15.95 -52.31
CA SER A 4 8.11 -15.96 -50.97
C SER A 4 9.01 -15.36 -49.89
N ALA A 5 8.61 -14.18 -49.43
CA ALA A 5 9.09 -13.50 -48.24
C ALA A 5 8.72 -14.26 -46.96
N PHE A 6 9.54 -14.10 -45.92
CA PHE A 6 9.15 -14.29 -44.53
C PHE A 6 9.87 -13.23 -43.67
N PRO A 7 9.16 -12.22 -43.13
CA PRO A 7 9.71 -11.44 -42.03
C PRO A 7 9.53 -12.23 -40.73
N LEU A 8 10.63 -12.42 -40.01
CA LEU A 8 10.67 -13.02 -38.69
C LEU A 8 10.00 -12.06 -37.69
N ALA A 9 8.70 -12.22 -37.45
CA ALA A 9 8.01 -11.49 -36.39
C ALA A 9 8.39 -12.12 -35.04
N VAL A 10 9.38 -11.54 -34.35
CA VAL A 10 9.68 -11.85 -32.96
C VAL A 10 8.55 -11.27 -32.12
N LEU A 11 7.57 -12.12 -31.78
CA LEU A 11 6.48 -11.80 -30.87
C LEU A 11 7.05 -11.79 -29.44
N ILE A 12 7.53 -10.64 -28.96
CA ILE A 12 7.83 -10.43 -27.54
C ILE A 12 6.47 -10.40 -26.81
N ILE A 13 6.03 -11.54 -26.32
CA ILE A 13 4.94 -11.62 -25.34
C ILE A 13 5.51 -11.08 -24.03
N LEU A 14 5.46 -9.76 -23.86
CA LEU A 14 5.54 -9.14 -22.54
C LEU A 14 4.32 -9.60 -21.77
N SER A 15 4.45 -10.74 -21.10
CA SER A 15 3.56 -11.17 -20.03
C SER A 15 3.64 -10.10 -18.94
N ALA A 16 2.85 -9.04 -19.08
CA ALA A 16 2.65 -8.06 -18.05
C ALA A 16 1.95 -8.78 -16.90
N CYS A 17 2.75 -9.39 -16.02
CA CYS A 17 2.32 -9.93 -14.75
C CYS A 17 1.71 -8.75 -14.00
N HIS A 18 0.40 -8.58 -14.14
CA HIS A 18 -0.32 -7.52 -13.46
C HIS A 18 -0.37 -7.93 -12.00
N ALA A 19 0.58 -7.41 -11.25
CA ALA A 19 0.61 -7.48 -9.80
C ALA A 19 -0.81 -7.24 -9.25
N PRO A 20 -1.39 -8.18 -8.50
CA PRO A 20 -2.75 -8.05 -8.01
C PRO A 20 -2.84 -6.84 -7.08
N ASN A 21 -3.93 -6.09 -7.20
CA ASN A 21 -4.22 -4.99 -6.29
C ASN A 21 -4.75 -5.57 -4.98
N LEU A 22 -3.98 -5.46 -3.90
CA LEU A 22 -4.28 -6.07 -2.61
C LEU A 22 -5.68 -5.66 -2.11
N LEU A 23 -6.08 -4.41 -2.41
CA LEU A 23 -7.36 -3.85 -1.99
C LEU A 23 -8.58 -4.45 -2.71
N THR A 24 -8.38 -5.18 -3.81
CA THR A 24 -9.48 -5.89 -4.48
C THR A 24 -9.93 -7.12 -3.71
N TYR A 25 -9.13 -7.58 -2.74
CA TYR A 25 -9.45 -8.73 -1.89
C TYR A 25 -10.33 -8.37 -0.69
N LYS A 26 -10.76 -7.12 -0.54
CA LYS A 26 -11.60 -6.66 0.59
C LYS A 26 -12.92 -7.39 0.78
N HIS A 27 -13.35 -8.15 -0.22
CA HIS A 27 -14.58 -8.94 -0.20
C HIS A 27 -14.33 -10.43 0.08
N LYS A 28 -13.07 -10.86 0.19
CA LYS A 28 -12.73 -12.24 0.50
C LYS A 28 -12.92 -12.50 1.99
N ARG A 29 -13.30 -13.74 2.31
CA ARG A 29 -13.27 -14.26 3.69
C ARG A 29 -11.84 -14.09 4.22
N PHE A 30 -11.72 -13.75 5.50
CA PHE A 30 -10.43 -13.56 6.21
C PHE A 30 -9.63 -12.30 5.86
N TYR A 31 -10.16 -11.40 5.02
CA TYR A 31 -9.57 -10.09 4.82
C TYR A 31 -10.07 -9.11 5.88
N SER A 32 -9.17 -8.36 6.51
CA SER A 32 -9.51 -7.14 7.24
C SER A 32 -8.55 -6.01 6.89
N GLU A 33 -8.99 -4.77 7.11
CA GLU A 33 -8.19 -3.59 6.80
C GLU A 33 -8.48 -2.47 7.78
N LYS A 34 -7.43 -1.76 8.18
CA LYS A 34 -7.46 -0.61 9.07
C LYS A 34 -6.71 0.55 8.40
N SER A 35 -7.22 1.76 8.55
CA SER A 35 -6.59 2.99 8.03
C SER A 35 -6.67 4.07 9.08
N ILE A 36 -5.55 4.38 9.73
CA ILE A 36 -5.49 5.31 10.87
C ILE A 36 -4.58 6.50 10.65
N ILE A 37 -4.90 7.59 11.36
CA ILE A 37 -4.02 8.75 11.52
C ILE A 37 -3.33 8.61 12.87
N VAL A 38 -2.00 8.53 12.86
CA VAL A 38 -1.17 8.65 14.06
C VAL A 38 -0.60 10.07 14.08
N LYS A 39 -0.83 10.77 15.19
CA LYS A 39 -0.43 12.17 15.38
C LYS A 39 0.45 12.29 16.61
N ASP A 40 1.73 12.08 16.42
CA ASP A 40 2.74 12.36 17.44
C ASP A 40 3.31 13.76 17.18
N SER A 41 4.57 13.85 16.77
CA SER A 41 5.20 15.10 16.30
C SER A 41 4.96 15.39 14.81
N MET A 42 4.58 14.36 14.04
CA MET A 42 4.25 14.42 12.62
C MET A 42 2.93 13.68 12.36
N ILE A 43 2.38 13.83 11.14
CA ILE A 43 1.19 13.11 10.72
C ILE A 43 1.61 11.86 9.95
N SER A 44 1.41 10.69 10.56
CA SER A 44 1.55 9.40 9.89
C SER A 44 0.17 8.86 9.51
N LEU A 45 0.06 8.33 8.30
CA LEU A 45 -1.12 7.65 7.79
C LEU A 45 -0.76 6.18 7.62
N GLU A 46 -1.37 5.33 8.41
CA GLU A 46 -1.03 3.91 8.43
C GLU A 46 -2.20 3.10 7.88
N GLN A 47 -1.88 2.26 6.91
CA GLN A 47 -2.82 1.35 6.28
C GLN A 47 -2.33 -0.08 6.49
N THR A 48 -3.08 -0.83 7.28
CA THR A 48 -2.84 -2.25 7.54
C THR A 48 -3.86 -3.08 6.80
N VAL A 49 -3.40 -4.03 6.00
CA VAL A 49 -4.23 -5.09 5.42
C VAL A 49 -3.81 -6.42 6.02
N TYR A 50 -4.77 -7.10 6.63
CA TYR A 50 -4.57 -8.38 7.28
C TYR A 50 -5.30 -9.49 6.53
N TYR A 51 -4.64 -10.63 6.39
CA TYR A 51 -5.21 -11.84 5.83
C TYR A 51 -4.88 -13.04 6.72
N ASP A 52 -5.92 -13.70 7.22
CA ASP A 52 -5.78 -14.79 8.21
C ASP A 52 -6.60 -16.02 7.86
N LYS A 53 -6.04 -16.87 7.01
CA LYS A 53 -6.72 -18.07 6.54
C LYS A 53 -6.28 -19.27 7.39
N PRO A 54 -7.18 -19.88 8.16
CA PRO A 54 -6.85 -21.07 8.94
C PRO A 54 -6.33 -22.21 8.07
N ASN A 55 -5.30 -22.94 8.53
CA ASN A 55 -4.67 -24.08 7.85
C ASN A 55 -3.95 -23.71 6.54
N SER A 56 -3.61 -22.43 6.34
CA SER A 56 -2.69 -21.98 5.30
C SER A 56 -1.24 -22.23 5.77
N VAL A 57 -0.31 -22.55 4.87
CA VAL A 57 1.13 -22.69 5.25
C VAL A 57 1.68 -21.38 5.84
N ASP A 58 1.07 -20.27 5.46
CA ASP A 58 1.27 -18.95 6.03
C ASP A 58 -0.07 -18.42 6.56
N GLU A 59 -0.46 -18.84 7.77
CA GLU A 59 -1.81 -18.63 8.32
C GLU A 59 -2.19 -17.15 8.39
N ALA A 60 -1.27 -16.28 8.81
CA ALA A 60 -1.51 -14.86 8.99
C ALA A 60 -0.43 -13.99 8.32
N PHE A 61 -0.88 -13.01 7.53
CA PHE A 61 -0.06 -11.97 6.91
C PHE A 61 -0.59 -10.57 7.21
N PHE A 62 0.33 -9.66 7.48
CA PHE A 62 0.06 -8.24 7.63
C PHE A 62 0.83 -7.47 6.57
N HIS A 63 0.14 -6.65 5.80
CA HIS A 63 0.74 -5.70 4.88
C HIS A 63 0.51 -4.30 5.41
N ASP A 64 1.58 -3.64 5.84
CA ASP A 64 1.52 -2.30 6.40
C ASP A 64 2.16 -1.30 5.44
N LEU A 65 1.35 -0.40 4.92
CA LEU A 65 1.78 0.77 4.17
C LEU A 65 1.66 2.00 5.07
N SER A 66 2.78 2.67 5.31
CA SER A 66 2.80 3.89 6.12
C SER A 66 3.24 5.08 5.27
N LEU A 67 2.50 6.18 5.36
CA LEU A 67 2.83 7.47 4.74
C LEU A 67 3.10 8.50 5.83
N LEU A 68 4.34 8.94 5.95
CA LEU A 68 4.71 10.03 6.84
C LEU A 68 4.64 11.35 6.08
N ILE A 69 3.70 12.23 6.47
CA ILE A 69 3.60 13.58 5.91
C ILE A 69 4.51 14.50 6.71
N VAL A 70 5.67 14.81 6.12
CA VAL A 70 6.72 15.64 6.74
C VAL A 70 6.35 17.12 6.69
N ASP A 71 5.88 17.60 5.52
CA ASP A 71 5.41 18.98 5.34
C ASP A 71 3.91 18.99 5.02
N THR A 72 3.10 19.26 6.04
CA THR A 72 1.64 19.27 5.92
C THR A 72 1.11 20.42 5.07
N ILE A 73 1.81 21.56 5.02
CA ILE A 73 1.38 22.74 4.25
C ILE A 73 1.62 22.47 2.76
N ALA A 74 2.82 22.02 2.40
CA ALA A 74 3.14 21.64 1.04
C ALA A 74 2.26 20.49 0.55
N ALA A 75 2.00 19.49 1.40
CA ALA A 75 1.12 18.37 1.05
C ALA A 75 -0.30 18.83 0.71
N LYS A 76 -0.91 19.68 1.56
CA LYS A 76 -2.26 20.23 1.35
C LYS A 76 -2.35 21.09 0.09
N SER A 77 -1.31 21.87 -0.21
CA SER A 77 -1.25 22.71 -1.41
C SER A 77 -1.10 21.87 -2.69
N LYS A 78 -0.13 20.95 -2.70
CA LYS A 78 0.20 20.14 -3.88
C LYS A 78 -0.90 19.14 -4.24
N LYS A 79 -1.58 18.57 -3.23
CA LYS A 79 -2.63 17.54 -3.30
C LYS A 79 -2.26 16.22 -3.97
N ARG A 80 -1.44 16.21 -5.03
CA ARG A 80 -0.91 15.02 -5.69
C ARG A 80 0.55 14.85 -5.35
N LEU A 81 0.85 13.86 -4.53
CA LEU A 81 2.19 13.56 -4.05
C LEU A 81 2.76 12.37 -4.83
N ASN A 82 3.98 12.51 -5.35
CA ASN A 82 4.75 11.44 -5.93
C ASN A 82 5.70 10.86 -4.88
N LEU A 83 5.53 9.57 -4.57
CA LEU A 83 6.26 8.92 -3.48
C LEU A 83 7.74 8.72 -3.79
N GLU A 84 8.19 8.82 -5.04
CA GLU A 84 9.61 8.74 -5.40
C GLU A 84 10.29 10.12 -5.34
N THR A 85 9.64 11.18 -5.83
CA THR A 85 10.28 12.50 -5.99
C THR A 85 9.98 13.48 -4.86
N ASP A 86 8.84 13.34 -4.16
CA ASP A 86 8.39 14.31 -3.15
C ASP A 86 8.84 13.93 -1.73
N LYS A 87 10.04 13.36 -1.57
CA LYS A 87 10.55 12.81 -0.29
C LYS A 87 10.64 13.81 0.86
N ALA A 88 10.76 15.11 0.54
CA ALA A 88 10.74 16.19 1.53
C ALA A 88 9.32 16.52 2.04
N ILE A 89 8.28 16.12 1.31
CA ILE A 89 6.88 16.36 1.65
C ILE A 89 6.25 15.09 2.24
N VAL A 90 6.51 13.94 1.63
CA VAL A 90 5.98 12.64 2.04
C VAL A 90 7.04 11.56 1.93
N GLN A 91 7.14 10.76 2.98
CA GLN A 91 7.90 9.53 2.98
C GLN A 91 6.93 8.35 3.04
N ALA A 92 7.31 7.24 2.43
CA ALA A 92 6.49 6.04 2.39
C ALA A 92 7.34 4.84 2.77
N ASP A 93 6.81 4.02 3.66
CA ASP A 93 7.41 2.77 4.12
C ASP A 93 6.44 1.62 3.90
N TYR A 94 6.97 0.42 3.71
CA TYR A 94 6.15 -0.77 3.58
C TYR A 94 6.78 -1.96 4.28
N ARG A 95 5.98 -2.62 5.11
CA ARG A 95 6.37 -3.78 5.89
C ARG A 95 5.42 -4.93 5.57
N THR A 96 5.96 -6.13 5.66
CA THR A 96 5.13 -7.33 5.61
C THR A 96 5.55 -8.29 6.69
N PHE A 97 4.61 -8.58 7.58
CA PHE A 97 4.81 -9.51 8.68
C PHE A 97 4.07 -10.80 8.37
N SER A 98 4.66 -11.92 8.79
CA SER A 98 3.95 -13.19 8.92
C SER A 98 4.34 -13.84 10.24
N VAL A 99 3.60 -14.86 10.66
CA VAL A 99 3.93 -15.64 11.88
C VAL A 99 5.37 -16.18 11.86
N TRP A 100 5.92 -16.42 10.67
CA TRP A 100 7.28 -16.90 10.45
C TRP A 100 8.30 -15.80 10.14
N ASN A 101 7.88 -14.54 10.02
CA ASN A 101 8.77 -13.45 9.60
C ASN A 101 8.38 -12.10 10.21
N TRP A 102 9.19 -11.68 11.18
CA TRP A 102 9.03 -10.42 11.90
C TRP A 102 9.99 -9.31 11.44
N SER A 103 10.89 -9.60 10.49
CA SER A 103 11.85 -8.60 10.00
C SER A 103 11.20 -7.71 8.95
N ALA A 104 11.13 -6.40 9.23
CA ALA A 104 10.84 -5.39 8.23
C ALA A 104 12.06 -5.20 7.32
N GLU A 105 11.91 -5.47 6.03
CA GLU A 105 12.93 -5.13 5.02
C GLU A 105 12.58 -3.79 4.36
N ASN A 106 13.61 -3.05 3.94
CA ASN A 106 13.47 -1.78 3.25
C ASN A 106 12.93 -1.99 1.82
N ASN A 107 11.62 -2.13 1.71
CA ASN A 107 10.93 -2.30 0.43
C ASN A 107 10.89 -0.99 -0.36
N LYS A 108 10.88 -1.09 -1.70
CA LYS A 108 10.78 0.10 -2.54
C LYS A 108 9.31 0.49 -2.69
N VAL A 109 8.94 1.66 -2.19
CA VAL A 109 7.58 2.22 -2.33
C VAL A 109 7.58 3.38 -3.34
N THR A 110 6.70 3.29 -4.34
CA THR A 110 6.62 4.20 -5.48
C THR A 110 5.17 4.53 -5.83
N GLY A 111 4.97 5.44 -6.79
CA GLY A 111 3.65 5.78 -7.31
C GLY A 111 3.14 7.11 -6.75
N THR A 112 1.82 7.25 -6.66
CA THR A 112 1.19 8.54 -6.32
C THR A 112 0.06 8.40 -5.31
N VAL A 113 -0.06 9.42 -4.47
CA VAL A 113 -1.18 9.60 -3.54
C VAL A 113 -1.84 10.94 -3.84
N ASN A 114 -3.16 10.93 -4.02
CA ASN A 114 -3.93 12.16 -4.19
C ASN A 114 -4.77 12.42 -2.94
N ILE A 115 -4.56 13.56 -2.31
CA ILE A 115 -5.37 14.08 -1.22
C ILE A 115 -6.68 14.60 -1.81
N ILE A 116 -7.78 13.91 -1.50
CA ILE A 116 -9.12 14.28 -1.93
C ILE A 116 -9.75 15.28 -0.94
N SER A 117 -9.57 15.03 0.36
CA SER A 117 -10.00 15.93 1.43
C SER A 117 -9.13 15.74 2.67
N TRP A 118 -8.92 16.80 3.44
CA TRP A 118 -8.12 16.79 4.65
C TRP A 118 -8.75 17.72 5.69
N SER A 119 -9.22 17.15 6.81
CA SER A 119 -9.62 17.85 8.03
C SER A 119 -8.71 17.45 9.20
N ASN A 120 -8.95 18.02 10.38
CA ASN A 120 -8.16 17.72 11.56
C ASN A 120 -8.24 16.24 11.93
N ASP A 121 -9.38 15.61 11.81
CA ASP A 121 -9.70 14.25 12.25
C ASP A 121 -9.87 13.25 11.10
N ARG A 122 -9.65 13.67 9.86
CA ARG A 122 -9.95 12.81 8.72
C ARG A 122 -9.17 13.20 7.48
N ILE A 123 -8.57 12.21 6.84
CA ILE A 123 -7.87 12.40 5.56
C ILE A 123 -8.39 11.38 4.57
N LYS A 124 -8.84 11.85 3.40
CA LYS A 124 -9.30 10.98 2.31
C LYS A 124 -8.28 11.00 1.20
N LEU A 125 -7.73 9.83 0.88
CA LEU A 125 -6.73 9.66 -0.17
C LEU A 125 -7.28 8.83 -1.33
N LYS A 126 -6.74 9.06 -2.53
CA LYS A 126 -6.80 8.15 -3.67
C LYS A 126 -5.39 7.68 -3.98
N GLU A 127 -5.13 6.42 -3.69
CA GLU A 127 -3.84 5.76 -3.83
C GLU A 127 -3.70 5.11 -5.21
N ASN A 128 -2.49 5.20 -5.74
CA ASN A 128 -1.98 4.38 -6.82
C ASN A 128 -0.52 4.10 -6.50
N VAL A 129 -0.31 3.30 -5.45
CA VAL A 129 0.99 2.98 -4.87
C VAL A 129 1.43 1.61 -5.35
N VAL A 130 2.71 1.51 -5.71
CA VAL A 130 3.34 0.28 -6.19
C VAL A 130 4.55 0.00 -5.32
N ILE A 131 4.60 -1.21 -4.82
CA ILE A 131 5.57 -1.67 -3.83
C ILE A 131 6.31 -2.84 -4.46
N TYR A 132 7.62 -2.83 -4.38
CA TYR A 132 8.43 -3.99 -4.67
C TYR A 132 8.88 -4.59 -3.33
N ASP A 133 8.33 -5.77 -3.01
CA ASP A 133 8.70 -6.59 -1.86
C ASP A 133 9.92 -7.43 -2.27
N TYR A 134 11.11 -6.99 -1.83
CA TYR A 134 12.37 -7.63 -2.20
C TYR A 134 12.46 -9.06 -1.68
N LYS A 135 11.92 -9.31 -0.48
CA LYS A 135 11.98 -10.61 0.18
C LYS A 135 11.20 -11.68 -0.57
N ARG A 136 10.01 -11.31 -1.05
CA ARG A 136 9.11 -12.21 -1.78
C ARG A 136 9.30 -12.13 -3.29
N ASP A 137 10.23 -11.29 -3.75
CA ASP A 137 10.45 -10.94 -5.16
C ASP A 137 9.13 -10.69 -5.89
N CYS A 138 8.29 -9.82 -5.31
CA CYS A 138 6.96 -9.59 -5.84
C CYS A 138 6.56 -8.11 -5.82
N ILE A 139 5.60 -7.78 -6.67
CA ILE A 139 5.02 -6.44 -6.72
C ILE A 139 3.67 -6.48 -6.02
N VAL A 140 3.47 -5.57 -5.08
CA VAL A 140 2.20 -5.33 -4.41
C VAL A 140 1.64 -3.98 -4.86
N ARG A 141 0.34 -3.93 -5.15
CA ARG A 141 -0.33 -2.69 -5.55
C ARG A 141 -1.40 -2.31 -4.53
N PHE A 142 -1.33 -1.06 -4.08
CA PHE A 142 -2.36 -0.40 -3.31
C PHE A 142 -3.02 0.64 -4.20
N LYS A 143 -4.14 0.28 -4.83
CA LYS A 143 -4.90 1.17 -5.72
C LYS A 143 -6.34 1.27 -5.27
N GLY A 144 -6.72 2.42 -4.71
CA GLY A 144 -8.02 2.58 -4.10
C GLY A 144 -8.28 3.97 -3.56
N LYS A 145 -9.43 4.14 -2.92
CA LYS A 145 -9.73 5.33 -2.10
C LYS A 145 -9.84 4.89 -0.66
N ARG A 146 -9.18 5.63 0.25
CA ARG A 146 -9.21 5.38 1.69
C ARG A 146 -9.58 6.62 2.46
N VAL A 147 -10.17 6.38 3.62
CA VAL A 147 -10.45 7.40 4.62
C VAL A 147 -9.67 6.96 5.85
N PHE A 148 -8.76 7.81 6.28
CA PHE A 148 -7.98 7.67 7.50
C PHE A 148 -8.67 8.50 8.57
N THR A 149 -8.80 7.93 9.76
CA THR A 149 -9.33 8.57 10.97
C THR A 149 -8.39 8.31 12.14
N PRO A 150 -8.38 9.12 13.21
CA PRO A 150 -7.66 8.80 14.43
C PRO A 150 -7.94 7.38 14.89
N GLU A 151 -6.94 6.73 15.45
CA GLU A 151 -7.17 5.52 16.20
C GLU A 151 -8.18 5.82 17.33
N SER A 152 -9.26 5.05 17.39
CA SER A 152 -10.19 5.15 18.51
C SER A 152 -9.42 4.82 19.80
N PRO A 153 -9.58 5.60 20.89
CA PRO A 153 -8.99 5.21 22.16
C PRO A 153 -9.47 3.80 22.48
N LEU A 154 -8.54 2.92 22.85
CA LEU A 154 -8.87 1.61 23.38
C LEU A 154 -9.81 1.85 24.57
N VAL A 155 -11.10 1.57 24.37
CA VAL A 155 -12.00 1.38 25.50
C VAL A 155 -11.46 0.15 26.19
N ASN A 156 -10.78 0.35 27.32
CA ASN A 156 -10.46 -0.73 28.23
C ASN A 156 -11.78 -1.40 28.57
N GLN A 157 -12.08 -2.51 27.89
CA GLN A 157 -13.07 -3.46 28.37
C GLN A 157 -12.40 -4.14 29.54
N GLU A 158 -12.55 -3.55 30.73
CA GLU A 158 -12.42 -4.31 31.96
C GLU A 158 -13.41 -5.48 31.86
N PRO A 159 -12.97 -6.72 32.11
CA PRO A 159 -13.90 -7.82 32.28
C PRO A 159 -14.66 -7.57 33.60
N ASP A 160 -15.97 -7.39 33.50
CA ASP A 160 -16.90 -7.54 34.63
C ASP A 160 -16.85 -8.99 35.16
#